data_AF-A0A6P6I5F8-F1
#
_entry.id   AF-A0A6P6I5F8-F1
#
_cell.length_a   1.000
_cell.length_b   1.000
_cell.length_c   1.000
_cell.angle_alpha   90.00
_cell.angle_beta   90.00
_cell.angle_gamma   90.00
#
_symmetry.space_group_name_H-M   'P 1'
#
loop_
_entity.id
_entity.type
_entity.pdbx_description
1 polymer ?
#
loop_
_entity_poly.entity_id
_entity_poly.type
_entity_poly.pdbx_seq_one_letter_code
_entity_poly.pdbx_strand_id
1 'polypeptide(L)'
;MVKELPQRLFLGQDYRSPVSVKVFSSWDFCIRGQEAATIKKHEISNEFKVELEEGRRFLLMQQQTRTQRACHLLTYLRVNVLIGLLVVGAISTIFWATKYSQDNKEESLFVLLQYLPPGVIALVNFVGPLLFVFLIQLENYPPNTEVNLTLIWCVVLKLASLGMFSFSLGQTVLCLGRNKTSCESFGYNACDYQCWENAVGEELYKLSIFNFLLTVAFAFFVSLPRRLLVERFSGSFWVWLDREEFLVPKNVLDIVAGQTITWMGLFYCPLLPLLNSVFIFLTFYIKKYTLMRNSKASPRRFRASSSTFFFQLVLILGLLLAVVPLGYVVSSIHSSWDCGLFANYAAPWQVVPELMALRLPPSGQRALRYLGSHAFSFPVLILLSLVLTVCVSQSQANAKAIQRIRKQLVWQVQEKWHLVEDLSRLLPEPGSGVSVGPEALPSRASRPRSFCPGFPCPGSPGPRTPRPGPCLEDPAGLFGDPGPARRFRLPSGSEL
;
A
#
# COMPACT_ATOMS: atom_id res chain seq x y z
N MET A 1 6.05 4.96 3.47
CA MET A 1 7.26 4.87 4.32
C MET A 1 8.45 5.75 3.87
N VAL A 2 8.36 6.53 2.77
CA VAL A 2 9.53 7.25 2.21
C VAL A 2 9.60 8.75 2.57
N LYS A 3 8.60 9.34 3.24
CA LYS A 3 8.68 10.75 3.68
C LYS A 3 9.28 10.97 5.07
N GLU A 4 9.32 9.93 5.91
CA GLU A 4 9.98 9.98 7.24
C GLU A 4 11.38 9.37 7.25
N LEU A 5 11.71 8.48 6.31
CA LEU A 5 13.05 7.92 6.20
C LEU A 5 14.14 8.99 5.94
N PRO A 6 13.97 9.98 5.04
CA PRO A 6 15.00 11.00 4.84
C PRO A 6 15.04 12.03 5.98
N GLN A 7 14.02 12.06 6.84
CA GLN A 7 14.00 12.91 8.04
C GLN A 7 14.68 12.21 9.22
N ARG A 8 14.58 10.88 9.32
CA ARG A 8 15.25 10.04 10.33
C ARG A 8 16.71 9.71 9.99
N LEU A 9 17.14 9.77 8.73
CA LEU A 9 18.52 9.44 8.34
C LEU A 9 19.49 10.63 8.43
N PHE A 10 18.99 11.87 8.41
CA PHE A 10 19.80 13.10 8.34
C PHE A 10 19.85 13.94 9.61
N LEU A 11 19.09 13.53 10.61
CA LEU A 11 19.25 14.01 11.97
C LEU A 11 19.94 12.87 12.69
N GLY A 12 21.16 13.13 13.20
CA GLY A 12 21.90 12.16 13.99
C GLY A 12 21.01 11.52 15.05
N GLN A 13 21.43 10.35 15.51
CA GLN A 13 20.74 9.44 16.40
C GLN A 13 20.17 10.07 17.71
N ASP A 14 20.42 11.37 17.94
CA ASP A 14 20.06 12.17 19.11
C ASP A 14 19.02 13.30 18.88
N TYR A 15 18.57 13.60 17.65
CA TYR A 15 17.50 14.61 17.48
C TYR A 15 16.10 13.96 17.44
N ARG A 16 15.59 13.61 18.63
CA ARG A 16 14.15 13.46 18.85
C ARG A 16 13.53 14.85 18.82
N SER A 17 12.52 15.10 17.98
CA SER A 17 11.75 16.34 18.10
C SER A 17 11.16 16.38 19.50
N PRO A 18 11.38 17.44 20.30
CA PRO A 18 10.84 17.49 21.63
C PRO A 18 9.31 17.42 21.54
N VAL A 19 8.70 16.64 22.44
CA VAL A 19 7.23 16.44 22.49
C VAL A 19 6.51 17.78 22.46
N SER A 20 7.10 18.82 23.05
CA SER A 20 6.63 20.20 23.01
C SER A 20 6.39 20.74 21.59
N VAL A 21 7.35 20.60 20.67
CA VAL A 21 7.20 21.08 19.28
C VAL A 21 6.01 20.39 18.62
N LYS A 22 5.81 19.12 18.90
CA LYS A 22 4.68 18.36 18.37
C LYS A 22 3.36 18.82 18.99
N VAL A 23 3.30 19.07 20.30
CA VAL A 23 2.11 19.64 20.98
C VAL A 23 1.69 20.95 20.33
N PHE A 24 2.63 21.85 20.06
CA PHE A 24 2.34 23.17 19.51
C PHE A 24 2.09 23.18 17.99
N SER A 25 2.53 22.16 17.25
CA SER A 25 2.38 22.10 15.78
C SER A 25 1.38 21.06 15.26
N SER A 26 0.82 20.21 16.13
CA SER A 26 -0.10 19.14 15.70
C SER A 26 -1.52 19.61 15.38
N TRP A 27 -1.91 20.80 15.85
CA TRP A 27 -3.25 21.33 15.63
C TRP A 27 -3.36 22.02 14.26
N ASP A 28 -4.41 21.67 13.51
CA ASP A 28 -4.73 22.32 12.24
C ASP A 28 -5.84 23.37 12.48
N PHE A 29 -5.47 24.64 12.38
CA PHE A 29 -6.37 25.77 12.58
C PHE A 29 -7.39 25.96 11.44
N CYS A 30 -7.26 25.22 10.33
CA CYS A 30 -8.23 25.26 9.23
C CYS A 30 -9.49 24.41 9.50
N ILE A 31 -9.52 23.65 10.59
CA ILE A 31 -10.67 22.79 10.94
C ILE A 31 -11.83 23.66 11.46
N ARG A 32 -12.95 23.66 10.74
CA ARG A 32 -14.18 24.40 11.11
C ARG A 32 -15.30 23.53 11.66
N GLY A 33 -15.24 22.20 11.47
CA GLY A 33 -16.29 21.27 11.89
C GLY A 33 -16.02 20.64 13.26
N GLN A 34 -17.05 20.55 14.11
CA GLN A 34 -16.92 19.98 15.45
C GLN A 34 -16.54 18.50 15.41
N GLU A 35 -17.11 17.72 14.49
CA GLU A 35 -16.74 16.31 14.30
C GLU A 35 -15.29 16.14 13.83
N ALA A 36 -14.83 17.00 12.92
CA ALA A 36 -13.44 16.99 12.48
C ALA A 36 -12.47 17.39 13.60
N ALA A 37 -12.87 18.32 14.48
CA ALA A 37 -12.08 18.73 15.64
C ALA A 37 -11.98 17.63 16.70
N THR A 38 -13.07 16.92 17.01
CA THR A 38 -13.05 15.77 17.94
C THR A 38 -12.20 14.64 17.40
N ILE A 39 -12.32 14.34 16.10
CA ILE A 39 -11.44 13.39 15.41
C ILE A 39 -9.99 13.84 15.57
N LYS A 40 -9.63 15.08 15.20
CA LYS A 40 -8.25 15.56 15.28
C LYS A 40 -7.69 15.51 16.70
N LYS A 41 -8.48 15.88 17.72
CA LYS A 41 -8.09 15.75 19.13
C LYS A 41 -7.74 14.32 19.52
N HIS A 42 -8.56 13.35 19.12
CA HIS A 42 -8.26 11.94 19.35
C HIS A 42 -7.01 11.47 18.57
N GLU A 43 -6.64 12.12 17.47
CA GLU A 43 -5.45 11.76 16.67
C GLU A 43 -4.21 12.03 17.47
N ILE A 44 -4.16 13.28 17.92
CA ILE A 44 -3.05 13.87 18.63
C ILE A 44 -2.85 13.10 19.93
N SER A 45 -3.94 12.79 20.64
CA SER A 45 -3.88 11.99 21.86
C SER A 45 -3.31 10.58 21.62
N ASN A 46 -3.76 9.88 20.57
CA ASN A 46 -3.26 8.54 20.27
C ASN A 46 -1.80 8.58 19.80
N GLU A 47 -1.42 9.58 19.01
CA GLU A 47 -0.05 9.78 18.55
C GLU A 47 0.91 10.02 19.73
N PHE A 48 0.51 10.85 20.71
CA PHE A 48 1.29 11.05 21.93
C PHE A 48 1.42 9.79 22.78
N LYS A 49 0.34 9.02 22.94
CA LYS A 49 0.40 7.75 23.69
C LYS A 49 1.41 6.78 23.07
N VAL A 50 1.40 6.66 21.74
CA VAL A 50 2.34 5.81 21.01
C VAL A 50 3.79 6.28 21.20
N GLU A 51 4.06 7.58 21.05
CA GLU A 51 5.43 8.10 21.23
C GLU A 51 5.94 7.94 22.67
N LEU A 52 5.07 8.15 23.66
CA LEU A 52 5.44 7.99 25.07
C LEU A 52 5.73 6.52 25.40
N GLU A 53 4.95 5.59 24.86
CA GLU A 53 5.19 4.16 25.00
C GLU A 53 6.48 3.71 24.29
N GLU A 54 6.74 4.20 23.08
CA GLU A 54 8.00 3.94 22.35
C GLU A 54 9.21 4.53 23.10
N GLY A 55 9.06 5.73 23.67
CA GLY A 55 10.04 6.38 24.54
C GLY A 55 10.38 5.54 25.77
N ARG A 56 9.36 5.07 26.49
CA ARG A 56 9.52 4.20 27.67
C ARG A 56 10.20 2.88 27.32
N ARG A 57 9.81 2.24 26.21
CA ARG A 57 10.44 0.97 25.75
C ARG A 57 11.92 1.16 25.41
N PHE A 58 12.28 2.28 24.78
CA PHE A 58 13.67 2.58 24.45
C PHE A 58 14.55 2.75 25.70
N LEU A 59 14.04 3.46 26.71
CA LEU A 59 14.72 3.61 28.00
C LEU A 59 14.92 2.24 28.69
N LEU A 60 13.89 1.39 28.67
CA LEU A 60 14.00 0.01 29.19
C LEU A 60 15.04 -0.82 28.44
N MET A 61 15.14 -0.68 27.11
CA MET A 61 16.14 -1.36 26.29
C MET A 61 17.58 -0.87 26.58
N GLN A 62 17.75 0.41 26.95
CA GLN A 62 19.05 0.98 27.29
C GLN A 62 19.53 0.53 28.69
N GLN A 63 18.60 0.17 29.58
CA GLN A 63 18.87 -0.35 30.93
C GLN A 63 19.03 -1.88 30.98
N GLN A 64 18.85 -2.61 29.87
CA GLN A 64 18.92 -4.07 29.86
C GLN A 64 20.35 -4.61 30.06
N THR A 65 20.48 -5.62 30.93
CA THR A 65 21.72 -6.37 31.13
C THR A 65 22.05 -7.25 29.91
N ARG A 66 23.35 -7.57 29.71
CA ARG A 66 23.82 -8.36 28.55
C ARG A 66 23.14 -9.74 28.44
N THR A 67 22.83 -10.38 29.57
CA THR A 67 22.14 -11.68 29.63
C THR A 67 20.68 -11.56 29.20
N GLN A 68 19.99 -10.49 29.61
CA GLN A 68 18.61 -10.22 29.22
C GLN A 68 18.50 -9.88 27.73
N ARG A 69 19.49 -9.15 27.19
CA ARG A 69 19.60 -8.86 25.75
C ARG A 69 19.87 -10.13 24.93
N ALA A 70 20.72 -11.03 25.43
CA ALA A 70 20.99 -12.31 24.79
C ALA A 70 19.74 -13.22 24.80
N CYS A 71 19.01 -13.28 25.92
CA CYS A 71 17.75 -14.02 26.01
C CYS A 71 16.69 -13.48 25.03
N HIS A 72 16.52 -12.16 24.96
CA HIS A 72 15.61 -11.52 24.01
C HIS A 72 16.00 -11.80 22.55
N LEU A 73 17.29 -11.69 22.21
CA LEU A 73 17.79 -12.00 20.87
C LEU A 73 17.55 -13.48 20.51
N LEU A 74 17.71 -14.38 21.47
CA LEU A 74 17.53 -15.81 21.26
C LEU A 74 16.05 -16.17 21.07
N THR A 75 15.14 -15.53 21.82
CA THR A 75 13.69 -15.63 21.59
C THR A 75 13.30 -15.07 20.22
N TYR A 76 13.83 -13.91 19.85
CA TYR A 76 13.62 -13.30 18.52
C TYR A 76 14.07 -14.24 17.39
N LEU A 77 15.25 -14.84 17.54
CA LEU A 77 15.80 -15.76 16.55
C LEU A 77 14.95 -17.03 16.45
N ARG A 78 14.50 -17.59 17.58
CA ARG A 78 13.61 -18.76 17.62
C ARG A 78 12.29 -18.51 16.88
N VAL A 79 11.62 -17.39 17.16
CA VAL A 79 10.33 -17.08 16.53
C VAL A 79 10.50 -16.84 15.03
N ASN A 80 11.51 -16.08 14.61
CA ASN A 80 11.79 -15.86 13.18
C ASN A 80 12.16 -17.15 12.43
N VAL A 81 12.92 -18.06 13.04
CA VAL A 81 13.20 -19.38 12.47
C VAL A 81 11.92 -20.21 12.35
N LEU A 82 11.05 -20.18 13.37
CA LEU A 82 9.77 -20.89 13.34
C LEU A 82 8.84 -20.35 12.24
N ILE A 83 8.80 -19.03 12.05
CA ILE A 83 8.09 -18.37 10.94
C ILE A 83 8.65 -18.85 9.60
N GLY A 84 9.98 -18.88 9.45
CA GLY A 84 10.64 -19.39 8.24
C GLY A 84 10.27 -20.84 7.94
N LEU A 85 10.30 -21.71 8.96
CA LEU A 85 9.90 -23.11 8.83
C LEU A 85 8.43 -23.27 8.43
N LEU A 86 7.53 -22.45 8.98
CA LEU A 86 6.12 -22.44 8.59
C LEU A 86 5.94 -22.04 7.13
N VAL A 87 6.67 -21.04 6.65
CA VAL A 87 6.64 -20.63 5.23
C VAL A 87 7.17 -21.72 4.33
N VAL A 88 8.30 -22.35 4.68
CA VAL A 88 8.86 -23.47 3.91
C VAL A 88 7.91 -24.68 3.90
N GLY A 89 7.27 -24.97 5.04
CA GLY A 89 6.27 -26.03 5.16
C GLY A 89 5.02 -25.76 4.33
N ALA A 90 4.52 -24.52 4.34
CA ALA A 90 3.42 -24.07 3.49
C ALA A 90 3.75 -24.22 2.00
N ILE A 91 4.95 -23.79 1.59
CA ILE A 91 5.42 -23.95 0.21
C ILE A 91 5.52 -25.43 -0.20
N SER A 92 6.10 -26.26 0.67
CA SER A 92 6.27 -27.69 0.41
C SER A 92 4.93 -28.43 0.32
N THR A 93 3.98 -28.10 1.21
CA THR A 93 2.64 -28.71 1.18
C THR A 93 1.87 -28.33 -0.08
N ILE A 94 1.94 -27.07 -0.53
CA ILE A 94 1.33 -26.64 -1.80
C ILE A 94 1.97 -27.39 -2.99
N PHE A 95 3.30 -27.53 -2.99
CA PHE A 95 4.01 -28.25 -4.04
C PHE A 95 3.58 -29.72 -4.13
N TRP A 96 3.57 -30.44 -3.00
CA TRP A 96 3.14 -31.83 -2.95
C TRP A 96 1.66 -31.99 -3.27
N ALA A 97 0.80 -31.09 -2.79
CA ALA A 97 -0.62 -31.08 -3.08
C ALA A 97 -0.90 -30.91 -4.58
N THR A 98 -0.20 -29.96 -5.21
CA THR A 98 -0.33 -29.71 -6.65
C THR A 98 0.16 -30.90 -7.45
N LYS A 99 1.33 -31.46 -7.10
CA LYS A 99 1.87 -32.64 -7.77
C LYS A 99 0.94 -33.85 -7.64
N TYR A 100 0.44 -34.14 -6.42
CA TYR A 100 -0.44 -35.27 -6.16
C TYR A 100 -1.78 -35.15 -6.89
N SER A 101 -2.33 -33.93 -6.97
CA SER A 101 -3.54 -33.62 -7.74
C SER A 101 -3.34 -33.89 -9.23
N GLN A 102 -2.17 -33.56 -9.78
CA GLN A 102 -1.88 -33.75 -11.20
C GLN A 102 -1.52 -35.20 -11.57
N ASP A 103 -0.89 -35.97 -10.66
CA ASP A 103 -0.48 -37.36 -10.92
C ASP A 103 -1.65 -38.37 -10.81
N ASN A 104 -2.74 -38.05 -10.09
CA ASN A 104 -3.86 -38.97 -9.80
C ASN A 104 -5.19 -38.55 -10.45
N LYS A 105 -5.17 -38.21 -11.75
CA LYS A 105 -6.38 -37.76 -12.47
C LYS A 105 -7.43 -38.84 -12.74
N GLU A 106 -7.11 -40.12 -12.56
CA GLU A 106 -8.01 -41.24 -12.92
C GLU A 106 -8.73 -41.88 -11.71
N GLU A 107 -8.52 -41.38 -10.49
CA GLU A 107 -9.15 -41.95 -9.29
C GLU A 107 -10.64 -41.56 -9.12
N SER A 108 -11.41 -42.41 -8.42
CA SER A 108 -12.84 -42.24 -8.14
C SER A 108 -13.20 -40.98 -7.34
N LEU A 109 -12.24 -40.35 -6.65
CA LEU A 109 -12.39 -39.08 -5.94
C LEU A 109 -11.94 -37.87 -6.78
N PHE A 110 -12.06 -37.95 -8.11
CA PHE A 110 -11.61 -36.95 -9.08
C PHE A 110 -11.92 -35.50 -8.68
N VAL A 111 -13.16 -35.20 -8.27
CA VAL A 111 -13.57 -33.83 -7.93
C VAL A 111 -12.82 -33.29 -6.71
N LEU A 112 -12.66 -34.10 -5.65
CA LEU A 112 -11.97 -33.66 -4.44
C LEU A 112 -10.47 -33.44 -4.69
N LEU A 113 -9.85 -34.34 -5.46
CA LEU A 113 -8.43 -34.23 -5.84
C LEU A 113 -8.18 -33.03 -6.75
N GLN A 114 -9.14 -32.66 -7.60
CA GLN A 114 -8.99 -31.55 -8.54
C GLN A 114 -9.05 -30.17 -7.85
N TYR A 115 -9.84 -30.02 -6.78
CA TYR A 115 -9.87 -28.79 -5.96
C TYR A 115 -8.87 -28.79 -4.80
N LEU A 116 -8.05 -29.84 -4.68
CA LEU A 116 -7.05 -29.96 -3.62
C LEU A 116 -6.00 -28.83 -3.64
N PRO A 117 -5.40 -28.42 -4.80
CA PRO A 117 -4.41 -27.35 -4.79
C PRO A 117 -4.99 -25.98 -4.39
N PRO A 118 -6.12 -25.50 -4.96
CA PRO A 118 -6.80 -24.30 -4.46
C PRO A 118 -7.21 -24.40 -2.99
N GLY A 119 -7.68 -25.58 -2.55
CA GLY A 119 -8.03 -25.90 -1.17
C GLY A 119 -6.87 -25.71 -0.20
N VAL A 120 -5.71 -26.29 -0.51
CA VAL A 120 -4.50 -26.19 0.32
C VAL A 120 -3.96 -24.76 0.32
N ILE A 121 -3.93 -24.07 -0.82
CA ILE A 121 -3.52 -22.65 -0.91
C ILE A 121 -4.40 -21.78 -0.01
N ALA A 122 -5.71 -21.99 -0.06
CA ALA A 122 -6.65 -21.27 0.79
C ALA A 122 -6.47 -21.57 2.27
N LEU A 123 -6.31 -22.85 2.63
CA LEU A 123 -6.10 -23.27 4.01
C LEU A 123 -4.83 -22.65 4.59
N VAL A 124 -3.73 -22.68 3.83
CA VAL A 124 -2.46 -22.03 4.19
C VAL A 124 -2.67 -20.52 4.38
N ASN A 125 -3.34 -19.86 3.44
CA ASN A 125 -3.60 -18.42 3.50
C ASN A 125 -4.58 -18.00 4.62
N PHE A 126 -5.42 -18.92 5.11
CA PHE A 126 -6.34 -18.71 6.22
C PHE A 126 -5.69 -19.00 7.58
N VAL A 127 -5.04 -20.15 7.73
CA VAL A 127 -4.38 -20.60 8.96
C VAL A 127 -3.13 -19.77 9.23
N GLY A 128 -2.42 -19.37 8.18
CA GLY A 128 -1.18 -18.63 8.28
C GLY A 128 -1.28 -17.40 9.18
N PRO A 129 -2.17 -16.44 8.88
CA PRO A 129 -2.34 -15.24 9.70
C PRO A 129 -2.71 -15.54 11.16
N LEU A 130 -3.42 -16.64 11.44
CA LEU A 130 -3.78 -17.05 12.80
C LEU A 130 -2.56 -17.52 13.59
N LEU A 131 -1.73 -18.38 12.99
CA LEU A 131 -0.48 -18.83 13.57
C LEU A 131 0.47 -17.65 13.80
N PHE A 132 0.51 -16.70 12.87
CA PHE A 132 1.39 -15.55 12.99
C PHE A 132 0.98 -14.61 14.14
N VAL A 133 -0.32 -14.36 14.32
CA VAL A 133 -0.80 -13.59 15.48
C VAL A 133 -0.41 -14.29 16.77
N PHE A 134 -0.53 -15.62 16.84
CA PHE A 134 -0.08 -16.39 18.01
C PHE A 134 1.43 -16.27 18.23
N LEU A 135 2.24 -16.31 17.17
CA LEU A 135 3.70 -16.17 17.27
C LEU A 135 4.14 -14.78 17.70
N ILE A 136 3.47 -13.72 17.24
CA ILE A 136 3.78 -12.34 17.65
C ILE A 136 3.45 -12.11 19.12
N GLN A 137 2.38 -12.73 19.64
CA GLN A 137 2.04 -12.65 21.07
C GLN A 137 3.17 -13.18 21.95
N LEU A 138 3.98 -14.13 21.46
CA LEU A 138 5.16 -14.63 22.18
C LEU A 138 6.33 -13.62 22.18
N GLU A 139 6.37 -12.68 21.24
CA GLU A 139 7.54 -11.82 20.99
C GLU A 139 7.35 -10.37 21.49
N ASN A 140 6.19 -10.04 22.08
CA ASN A 140 5.89 -8.73 22.70
C ASN A 140 6.27 -7.52 21.81
N TYR A 141 6.06 -7.63 20.50
CA TYR A 141 6.32 -6.53 19.57
C TYR A 141 5.49 -5.28 19.93
N PRO A 142 5.98 -4.07 19.60
CA PRO A 142 5.12 -2.90 19.60
C PRO A 142 3.93 -3.08 18.64
N PRO A 143 2.76 -2.55 19.00
CA PRO A 143 1.52 -2.78 18.25
C PRO A 143 1.62 -2.35 16.77
N ASN A 144 2.44 -1.34 16.47
CA ASN A 144 2.64 -0.86 15.10
C ASN A 144 3.54 -1.78 14.27
N THR A 145 4.59 -2.34 14.87
CA THR A 145 5.47 -3.28 14.17
C THR A 145 4.80 -4.63 14.01
N GLU A 146 4.02 -5.08 14.99
CA GLU A 146 3.21 -6.30 14.93
C GLU A 146 2.32 -6.32 13.67
N VAL A 147 1.54 -5.26 13.44
CA VAL A 147 0.64 -5.20 12.28
C VAL A 147 1.43 -5.14 10.98
N ASN A 148 2.48 -4.32 10.89
CA ASN A 148 3.28 -4.21 9.67
C ASN A 148 4.01 -5.52 9.33
N LEU A 149 4.56 -6.20 10.34
CA LEU A 149 5.20 -7.50 10.19
C LEU A 149 4.18 -8.55 9.73
N THR A 150 2.98 -8.54 10.32
CA THR A 150 1.86 -9.42 9.91
C THR A 150 1.48 -9.18 8.46
N LEU A 151 1.41 -7.92 8.04
CA LEU A 151 1.07 -7.56 6.67
C LEU A 151 2.15 -7.98 5.68
N ILE A 152 3.42 -7.73 5.98
CA ILE A 152 4.56 -8.18 5.15
C ILE A 152 4.52 -9.70 5.02
N TRP A 153 4.29 -10.41 6.12
CA TRP A 153 4.25 -11.87 6.08
C TRP A 153 3.04 -12.40 5.30
N CYS A 154 1.86 -11.78 5.44
CA CYS A 154 0.68 -12.11 4.62
C CYS A 154 0.94 -11.90 3.13
N VAL A 155 1.67 -10.84 2.76
CA VAL A 155 2.13 -10.60 1.39
C VAL A 155 3.02 -11.74 0.92
N VAL A 156 4.07 -12.04 1.69
CA VAL A 156 5.05 -13.09 1.33
C VAL A 156 4.35 -14.43 1.16
N LEU A 157 3.45 -14.80 2.08
CA LEU A 157 2.69 -16.05 2.01
C LEU A 157 1.79 -16.10 0.76
N LYS A 158 1.05 -15.03 0.44
CA LYS A 158 0.16 -14.98 -0.73
C LYS A 158 0.94 -15.02 -2.05
N LEU A 159 2.00 -14.21 -2.18
CA LEU A 159 2.81 -14.20 -3.40
C LEU A 159 3.62 -15.50 -3.56
N ALA A 160 4.16 -16.05 -2.45
CA ALA A 160 4.88 -17.33 -2.50
C ALA A 160 3.93 -18.49 -2.82
N SER A 161 2.72 -18.53 -2.25
CA SER A 161 1.75 -19.58 -2.57
C SER A 161 1.32 -19.55 -4.05
N LEU A 162 1.03 -18.37 -4.59
CA LEU A 162 0.72 -18.21 -6.02
C LEU A 162 1.92 -18.52 -6.93
N GLY A 163 3.12 -18.10 -6.53
CA GLY A 163 4.35 -18.37 -7.26
C GLY A 163 4.70 -19.85 -7.28
N MET A 164 4.55 -20.54 -6.15
CA MET A 164 4.78 -21.97 -6.03
C MET A 164 3.75 -22.79 -6.77
N PHE A 165 2.47 -22.37 -6.76
CA PHE A 165 1.45 -22.98 -7.60
C PHE A 165 1.82 -22.86 -9.08
N SER A 166 2.18 -21.65 -9.54
CA SER A 166 2.59 -21.38 -10.92
C SER A 166 3.82 -22.20 -11.33
N PHE A 167 4.82 -22.26 -10.45
CA PHE A 167 6.03 -23.04 -10.66
C PHE A 167 5.73 -24.55 -10.70
N SER A 168 4.98 -25.07 -9.74
CA SER A 168 4.61 -26.49 -9.67
C SER A 168 3.82 -26.91 -10.91
N LEU A 169 2.86 -26.09 -11.33
CA LEU A 169 2.07 -26.32 -12.53
C LEU A 169 2.94 -26.29 -13.79
N GLY A 170 3.89 -25.34 -13.87
CA GLY A 170 4.90 -25.32 -14.92
C GLY A 170 5.80 -26.57 -14.94
N GLN A 171 6.22 -27.08 -13.78
CA GLN A 171 7.03 -28.31 -13.72
C GLN A 171 6.26 -29.56 -14.16
N THR A 172 4.96 -29.66 -13.83
CA THR A 172 4.13 -30.81 -14.18
C THR A 172 3.71 -30.78 -15.65
N VAL A 173 3.34 -29.61 -16.16
CA VAL A 173 2.84 -29.44 -17.53
C VAL A 173 4.00 -29.34 -18.53
N LEU A 174 4.99 -28.50 -18.22
CA LEU A 174 6.10 -28.14 -19.12
C LEU A 174 7.41 -28.88 -18.80
N CYS A 175 7.40 -29.87 -17.90
CA CYS A 175 8.59 -30.65 -17.52
C CYS A 175 9.79 -29.83 -17.01
N LEU A 176 9.60 -28.58 -16.56
CA LEU A 176 10.69 -27.67 -16.20
C LEU A 176 11.57 -28.20 -15.07
N GLY A 177 12.84 -28.49 -15.39
CA GLY A 177 13.84 -28.96 -14.42
C GLY A 177 13.72 -30.41 -13.99
N ARG A 178 12.99 -31.25 -14.74
CA ARG A 178 12.84 -32.68 -14.46
C ARG A 178 13.56 -33.54 -15.51
N ASN A 179 14.32 -34.54 -15.06
CA ASN A 179 14.90 -35.54 -15.95
C ASN A 179 13.84 -36.60 -16.29
N LYS A 180 13.22 -36.53 -17.47
CA LYS A 180 12.35 -37.61 -17.97
C LYS A 180 12.28 -37.64 -19.50
N THR A 181 12.46 -38.84 -20.03
CA THR A 181 12.44 -39.24 -21.45
C THR A 181 11.10 -38.97 -22.16
N SER A 182 10.00 -38.75 -21.41
CA SER A 182 8.67 -38.46 -21.96
C SER A 182 8.55 -37.09 -22.65
N CYS A 183 9.48 -36.18 -22.40
CA CYS A 183 9.45 -34.79 -22.86
C CYS A 183 10.42 -34.52 -24.03
N GLU A 184 11.08 -35.55 -24.58
CA GLU A 184 12.15 -35.41 -25.58
C GLU A 184 11.72 -34.84 -26.93
N SER A 185 10.44 -34.96 -27.33
CA SER A 185 10.00 -34.54 -28.66
C SER A 185 9.41 -33.13 -28.73
N PHE A 186 8.68 -32.67 -27.71
CA PHE A 186 7.86 -31.44 -27.81
C PHE A 186 8.01 -30.43 -26.66
N GLY A 187 8.84 -30.71 -25.64
CA GLY A 187 9.09 -29.77 -24.53
C GLY A 187 7.95 -29.61 -23.50
N TYR A 188 6.92 -30.46 -23.55
CA TYR A 188 5.85 -30.60 -22.56
C TYR A 188 5.34 -32.05 -22.53
N ASN A 189 4.58 -32.42 -21.49
CA ASN A 189 4.08 -33.79 -21.34
C ASN A 189 2.86 -34.06 -22.25
N ALA A 190 3.12 -34.48 -23.49
CA ALA A 190 2.10 -34.70 -24.52
C ALA A 190 1.14 -35.88 -24.21
N CYS A 191 1.55 -36.86 -23.39
CA CYS A 191 0.73 -38.03 -23.07
C CYS A 191 -0.46 -37.66 -22.16
N ASP A 192 -0.23 -36.81 -21.16
CA ASP A 192 -1.27 -36.43 -20.18
C ASP A 192 -1.99 -35.12 -20.55
N TYR A 193 -1.38 -34.30 -21.42
CA TYR A 193 -1.86 -32.95 -21.77
C TYR A 193 -1.74 -32.67 -23.27
N GLN A 194 -2.66 -33.20 -24.07
CA GLN A 194 -2.75 -32.88 -25.50
C GLN A 194 -2.92 -31.37 -25.76
N CYS A 195 -3.75 -30.71 -24.94
CA CYS A 195 -4.04 -29.27 -25.01
C CYS A 195 -3.64 -28.59 -23.70
N TRP A 196 -2.33 -28.51 -23.47
CA TRP A 196 -1.78 -28.03 -22.20
C TRP A 196 -2.19 -26.59 -21.85
N GLU A 197 -2.35 -25.70 -22.84
CA GLU A 197 -2.79 -24.31 -22.65
C GLU A 197 -4.17 -24.23 -21.96
N ASN A 198 -5.10 -25.09 -22.39
CA ASN A 198 -6.44 -25.18 -21.80
C ASN A 198 -6.40 -25.75 -20.39
N ALA A 199 -5.54 -26.75 -20.14
CA ALA A 199 -5.37 -27.31 -18.80
C ALA A 199 -4.85 -26.27 -17.80
N VAL A 200 -3.88 -25.44 -18.19
CA VAL A 200 -3.42 -24.32 -17.35
C VAL A 200 -4.56 -23.33 -17.08
N GLY A 201 -5.33 -23.00 -18.12
CA GLY A 201 -6.49 -22.13 -18.01
C GLY A 201 -7.56 -22.65 -17.05
N GLU A 202 -7.86 -23.94 -17.11
CA GLU A 202 -8.82 -24.63 -16.24
C GLU A 202 -8.41 -24.53 -14.76
N GLU A 203 -7.14 -24.77 -14.47
CA GLU A 203 -6.58 -24.64 -13.12
C GLU A 203 -6.66 -23.20 -12.57
N LEU A 204 -6.40 -22.20 -13.42
CA LEU A 204 -6.52 -20.78 -13.05
C LEU A 204 -7.99 -20.37 -12.82
N TYR A 205 -8.93 -20.91 -13.61
CA TYR A 205 -10.36 -20.71 -13.36
C TYR A 205 -10.80 -21.31 -12.02
N LYS A 206 -10.42 -22.56 -11.73
CA LYS A 206 -10.73 -23.21 -10.45
C LYS A 206 -10.19 -22.38 -9.29
N LEU A 207 -8.93 -21.94 -9.37
CA LEU A 207 -8.30 -21.11 -8.35
C LEU A 207 -9.03 -19.77 -8.14
N SER A 208 -9.43 -19.10 -9.22
CA SER A 208 -10.16 -17.83 -9.18
C SER A 208 -11.55 -17.99 -8.55
N ILE A 209 -12.35 -18.96 -9.02
CA ILE A 209 -13.69 -19.26 -8.50
C ILE A 209 -13.61 -19.66 -7.02
N PHE A 210 -12.66 -20.53 -6.67
CA PHE A 210 -12.49 -20.99 -5.30
C PHE A 210 -12.10 -19.85 -4.35
N ASN A 211 -11.21 -18.95 -4.78
CA ASN A 211 -10.85 -17.76 -3.99
C ASN A 211 -12.05 -16.82 -3.76
N PHE A 212 -12.90 -16.63 -4.78
CA PHE A 212 -14.14 -15.88 -4.63
C PHE A 212 -15.11 -16.57 -3.66
N LEU A 213 -15.35 -17.87 -3.84
CA LEU A 213 -16.24 -18.66 -2.97
C LEU A 213 -15.78 -18.62 -1.51
N LEU A 214 -14.47 -18.69 -1.26
CA LEU A 214 -13.91 -18.56 0.08
C LEU A 214 -14.11 -17.17 0.68
N THR A 215 -13.99 -16.13 -0.13
CA THR A 215 -14.25 -14.75 0.32
C THR A 215 -15.70 -14.60 0.76
N VAL A 216 -16.63 -15.17 -0.02
CA VAL A 216 -18.05 -15.24 0.32
C VAL A 216 -18.25 -16.08 1.60
N ALA A 217 -17.70 -17.30 1.64
CA ALA A 217 -17.82 -18.21 2.77
C ALA A 217 -17.27 -17.61 4.07
N PHE A 218 -16.14 -16.91 4.04
CA PHE A 218 -15.60 -16.23 5.20
C PHE A 218 -16.55 -15.13 5.70
N ALA A 219 -17.15 -14.36 4.80
CA ALA A 219 -18.14 -13.35 5.18
C ALA A 219 -19.37 -14.00 5.87
N PHE A 220 -19.91 -15.08 5.30
CA PHE A 220 -21.14 -15.70 5.79
C PHE A 220 -20.98 -16.65 6.98
N PHE A 221 -19.89 -17.42 7.03
CA PHE A 221 -19.66 -18.46 8.05
C PHE A 221 -18.72 -18.02 9.18
N VAL A 222 -17.90 -17.00 8.98
CA VAL A 222 -16.99 -16.50 10.01
C VAL A 222 -17.43 -15.14 10.53
N SER A 223 -17.56 -14.14 9.64
CA SER A 223 -17.80 -12.77 10.07
C SER A 223 -19.22 -12.56 10.64
N LEU A 224 -20.24 -13.15 10.00
CA LEU A 224 -21.63 -13.04 10.45
C LEU A 224 -21.91 -13.80 11.76
N PRO A 225 -21.55 -15.09 11.90
CA PRO A 225 -21.83 -15.84 13.11
C PRO A 225 -21.05 -15.30 14.30
N ARG A 226 -19.78 -14.87 14.10
CA ARG A 226 -19.01 -14.20 15.15
C ARG A 226 -19.77 -13.01 15.72
N ARG A 227 -20.35 -12.17 14.86
CA ARG A 227 -21.14 -11.02 15.31
C ARG A 227 -22.39 -11.46 16.09
N LEU A 228 -23.17 -12.39 15.55
CA LEU A 228 -24.40 -12.87 16.19
C LEU A 228 -24.12 -13.47 17.57
N LEU A 229 -23.03 -14.23 17.70
CA LEU A 229 -22.62 -14.85 18.96
C LEU A 229 -22.20 -13.81 20.00
N VAL A 230 -21.40 -12.81 19.62
CA VAL A 230 -20.97 -11.71 20.51
C VAL A 230 -22.15 -10.82 20.94
N GLU A 231 -23.16 -10.63 20.09
CA GLU A 231 -24.38 -9.86 20.46
C GLU A 231 -25.35 -10.67 21.32
N ARG A 232 -25.42 -12.01 21.14
CA ARG A 232 -26.39 -12.87 21.82
C ARG A 232 -25.93 -13.35 23.19
N PHE A 233 -24.64 -13.64 23.35
CA PHE A 233 -24.10 -14.25 24.57
C PHE A 233 -23.24 -13.26 25.36
N SER A 234 -23.55 -13.08 26.63
CA SER A 234 -22.73 -12.30 27.57
C SER A 234 -21.84 -13.24 28.38
N GLY A 235 -20.53 -13.04 28.33
CA GLY A 235 -19.55 -13.82 29.10
C GLY A 235 -18.11 -13.43 28.78
N SER A 236 -17.16 -13.73 29.67
CA SER A 236 -15.76 -13.32 29.53
C SER A 236 -15.08 -13.85 28.26
N PHE A 237 -15.50 -15.03 27.78
CA PHE A 237 -15.03 -15.61 26.52
C PHE A 237 -15.52 -14.83 25.29
N TRP A 238 -16.78 -14.41 25.27
CA TRP A 238 -17.36 -13.64 24.15
C TRP A 238 -16.83 -12.21 24.10
N VAL A 239 -16.47 -11.65 25.26
CA VAL A 239 -15.73 -10.38 25.37
C VAL A 239 -14.30 -10.53 24.83
N TRP A 240 -13.64 -11.68 25.05
CA TRP A 240 -12.33 -11.96 24.47
C TRP A 240 -12.37 -12.17 22.95
N LEU A 241 -13.41 -12.84 22.44
CA LEU A 241 -13.57 -13.10 21.01
C LEU A 241 -13.75 -11.79 20.20
N ASP A 242 -14.40 -10.78 20.82
CA ASP A 242 -14.76 -9.42 20.34
C ASP A 242 -15.25 -9.35 18.87
N ARG A 243 -15.68 -8.16 18.43
CA ARG A 243 -15.99 -7.90 17.03
C ARG A 243 -14.71 -7.92 16.19
N GLU A 244 -14.81 -8.45 14.98
CA GLU A 244 -13.69 -8.46 14.05
C GLU A 244 -13.26 -7.03 13.67
N GLU A 245 -11.95 -6.77 13.74
CA GLU A 245 -11.36 -5.50 13.30
C GLU A 245 -11.20 -5.49 11.78
N PHE A 246 -11.75 -4.46 11.11
CA PHE A 246 -11.59 -4.33 9.67
C PHE A 246 -10.19 -3.78 9.31
N LEU A 247 -9.27 -4.70 9.00
CA LEU A 247 -7.93 -4.35 8.53
C LEU A 247 -7.96 -4.11 7.02
N VAL A 248 -8.01 -2.84 6.62
CA VAL A 248 -7.94 -2.41 5.20
C VAL A 248 -6.80 -3.11 4.45
N PRO A 249 -5.58 -3.20 4.98
CA PRO A 249 -4.47 -3.78 4.21
C PRO A 249 -4.66 -5.26 3.90
N LYS A 250 -5.23 -6.07 4.82
CA LYS A 250 -5.49 -7.51 4.56
C LYS A 250 -6.47 -7.69 3.39
N ASN A 251 -7.54 -6.90 3.37
CA ASN A 251 -8.54 -6.94 2.31
C ASN A 251 -7.98 -6.48 0.96
N VAL A 252 -7.08 -5.50 0.94
CA VAL A 252 -6.39 -5.09 -0.30
C VAL A 252 -5.50 -6.22 -0.83
N LEU A 253 -4.83 -6.98 0.04
CA LEU A 253 -3.99 -8.11 -0.37
C LEU A 253 -4.79 -9.24 -1.01
N ASP A 254 -6.01 -9.51 -0.55
CA ASP A 254 -6.91 -10.48 -1.18
C ASP A 254 -7.27 -10.07 -2.62
N ILE A 255 -7.50 -8.77 -2.83
CA ILE A 255 -7.78 -8.20 -4.16
C ILE A 255 -6.55 -8.32 -5.06
N VAL A 256 -5.36 -7.97 -4.57
CA VAL A 256 -4.12 -8.07 -5.34
C VAL A 256 -3.86 -9.53 -5.74
N ALA A 257 -4.08 -10.50 -4.85
CA ALA A 257 -3.95 -11.91 -5.19
C ALA A 257 -4.92 -12.35 -6.31
N GLY A 258 -6.17 -11.89 -6.29
CA GLY A 258 -7.12 -12.12 -7.38
C GLY A 258 -6.71 -11.47 -8.71
N GLN A 259 -6.16 -10.25 -8.65
CA GLN A 259 -5.62 -9.56 -9.82
C GLN A 259 -4.42 -10.31 -10.43
N THR A 260 -3.51 -10.82 -9.60
CA THR A 260 -2.37 -11.60 -10.07
C THR A 260 -2.78 -12.88 -10.79
N ILE A 261 -3.79 -13.60 -10.31
CA ILE A 261 -4.35 -14.79 -10.98
C ILE A 261 -4.94 -14.40 -12.34
N THR A 262 -5.65 -13.28 -12.39
CA THR A 262 -6.25 -12.77 -13.63
C THR A 262 -5.18 -12.39 -14.66
N TRP A 263 -4.08 -11.78 -14.23
CA TRP A 263 -2.95 -11.46 -15.12
C TRP A 263 -2.23 -12.70 -15.62
N MET A 264 -2.03 -13.72 -14.78
CA MET A 264 -1.48 -15.01 -15.21
C MET A 264 -2.39 -15.70 -16.23
N GLY A 265 -3.70 -15.64 -16.03
CA GLY A 265 -4.69 -16.32 -16.87
C GLY A 265 -5.12 -15.56 -18.12
N LEU A 266 -4.68 -14.31 -18.32
CA LEU A 266 -5.13 -13.48 -19.44
C LEU A 266 -4.86 -14.13 -20.81
N PHE A 267 -3.70 -14.78 -20.95
CA PHE A 267 -3.29 -15.44 -22.18
C PHE A 267 -4.06 -16.76 -22.42
N TYR A 268 -4.23 -17.57 -21.38
CA TYR A 268 -4.89 -18.88 -21.47
C TYR A 268 -6.43 -18.78 -21.51
N CYS A 269 -7.00 -17.75 -20.88
CA CYS A 269 -8.43 -17.63 -20.61
C CYS A 269 -8.89 -16.17 -20.80
N PRO A 270 -9.24 -15.75 -22.03
CA PRO A 270 -9.59 -14.36 -22.32
C PRO A 270 -10.87 -13.86 -21.63
N LEU A 271 -11.73 -14.78 -21.16
CA LEU A 271 -12.96 -14.45 -20.41
C LEU A 271 -12.70 -14.26 -18.89
N LEU A 272 -11.52 -14.67 -18.40
CA LEU A 272 -11.16 -14.56 -16.98
C LEU A 272 -11.21 -13.11 -16.44
N PRO A 273 -10.79 -12.06 -17.17
CA PRO A 273 -10.92 -10.67 -16.71
C PRO A 273 -12.38 -10.21 -16.57
N LEU A 274 -13.28 -10.68 -17.44
CA LEU A 274 -14.71 -10.37 -17.33
C LEU A 274 -15.28 -10.99 -16.05
N LEU A 275 -14.97 -12.26 -15.80
CA LEU A 275 -15.36 -12.99 -14.60
C LEU A 275 -14.79 -12.35 -13.32
N ASN A 276 -13.52 -11.96 -13.34
CA ASN A 276 -12.89 -11.23 -12.23
C ASN A 276 -13.54 -9.87 -11.98
N SER A 277 -13.99 -9.17 -13.03
CA SER A 277 -14.70 -7.89 -12.89
C SER A 277 -16.02 -8.08 -12.12
N VAL A 278 -16.76 -9.14 -12.43
CA VAL A 278 -17.96 -9.53 -11.68
C VAL A 278 -17.62 -9.89 -10.23
N PHE A 279 -16.55 -10.66 -10.01
CA PHE A 279 -16.11 -11.02 -8.65
C PHE A 279 -15.70 -9.82 -7.81
N ILE A 280 -14.98 -8.85 -8.37
CA ILE A 280 -14.62 -7.61 -7.68
C ILE A 280 -15.88 -6.81 -7.33
N PHE A 281 -16.84 -6.71 -8.25
CA PHE A 281 -18.11 -6.03 -8.01
C PHE A 281 -18.87 -6.68 -6.84
N LEU A 282 -19.06 -8.01 -6.87
CA LEU A 282 -19.73 -8.73 -5.78
C LEU A 282 -18.95 -8.60 -4.45
N THR A 283 -17.64 -8.77 -4.49
CA THR A 283 -16.76 -8.64 -3.31
C THR A 283 -16.88 -7.26 -2.69
N PHE A 284 -17.01 -6.20 -3.49
CA PHE A 284 -17.20 -4.84 -2.98
C PHE A 284 -18.47 -4.71 -2.13
N TYR A 285 -19.62 -5.20 -2.61
CA TYR A 285 -20.86 -5.14 -1.83
C TYR A 285 -20.81 -6.02 -0.58
N ILE A 286 -20.22 -7.21 -0.67
CA ILE A 286 -20.05 -8.10 0.48
C ILE A 286 -19.16 -7.43 1.54
N LYS A 287 -17.99 -6.91 1.16
CA LYS A 287 -17.06 -6.24 2.09
C LYS A 287 -17.67 -4.95 2.64
N LYS A 288 -18.44 -4.19 1.85
CA LYS A 288 -19.19 -3.01 2.33
C LYS A 288 -20.19 -3.41 3.42
N TYR A 289 -20.95 -4.48 3.20
CA TYR A 289 -21.89 -4.99 4.20
C TYR A 289 -21.17 -5.45 5.47
N THR A 290 -20.12 -6.27 5.35
CA THR A 290 -19.31 -6.72 6.49
C THR A 290 -18.72 -5.55 7.27
N LEU A 291 -18.20 -4.52 6.59
CA LEU A 291 -17.64 -3.32 7.22
C LEU A 291 -18.67 -2.53 8.04
N MET A 292 -19.84 -2.28 7.45
CA MET A 292 -20.87 -1.44 8.09
C MET A 292 -21.60 -2.16 9.22
N ARG A 293 -21.70 -3.50 9.13
CA ARG A 293 -22.64 -4.27 9.95
C ARG A 293 -21.98 -5.26 10.90
N ASN A 294 -20.81 -5.81 10.57
CA ASN A 294 -20.13 -6.84 11.38
C ASN A 294 -18.88 -6.32 12.07
N SER A 295 -18.12 -5.44 11.42
CA SER A 295 -16.82 -4.99 11.93
C SER A 295 -16.92 -3.80 12.89
N LYS A 296 -15.99 -3.73 13.84
CA LYS A 296 -15.77 -2.53 14.65
C LYS A 296 -14.80 -1.59 13.92
N ALA A 297 -15.00 -0.29 14.08
CA ALA A 297 -14.05 0.70 13.56
C ALA A 297 -12.67 0.47 14.19
N SER A 298 -11.63 0.35 13.35
CA SER A 298 -10.27 0.20 13.85
C SER A 298 -9.89 1.45 14.66
N PRO A 299 -9.46 1.31 15.93
CA PRO A 299 -9.08 2.45 16.76
C PRO A 299 -7.78 3.12 16.28
N ARG A 300 -7.04 2.44 15.38
CA ARG A 300 -5.75 2.87 14.88
C ARG A 300 -5.94 3.62 13.57
N ARG A 301 -5.55 4.90 13.57
CA ARG A 301 -5.58 5.71 12.35
C ARG A 301 -4.45 5.31 11.42
N PHE A 302 -4.86 4.85 10.25
CA PHE A 302 -3.95 4.48 9.19
C PHE A 302 -3.55 5.71 8.38
N ARG A 303 -2.26 6.01 8.31
CA ARG A 303 -1.74 7.10 7.48
C ARG A 303 -1.73 6.66 6.01
N ALA A 304 -2.82 6.94 5.31
CA ALA A 304 -3.08 6.53 3.92
C ALA A 304 -1.92 6.80 2.95
N SER A 305 -1.14 7.87 3.13
CA SER A 305 -0.01 8.21 2.25
C SER A 305 1.22 7.31 2.41
N SER A 306 1.41 6.67 3.57
CA SER A 306 2.56 5.76 3.79
C SER A 306 2.33 4.40 3.15
N SER A 307 1.07 3.98 3.08
CA SER A 307 0.61 2.66 2.63
C SER A 307 0.40 2.52 1.14
N THR A 308 0.10 3.62 0.43
CA THR A 308 -0.02 3.59 -1.04
C THR A 308 1.24 3.03 -1.69
N PHE A 309 2.41 3.44 -1.22
CA PHE A 309 3.69 2.90 -1.69
C PHE A 309 3.81 1.39 -1.44
N PHE A 310 3.42 0.92 -0.26
CA PHE A 310 3.45 -0.50 0.08
C PHE A 310 2.53 -1.31 -0.84
N PHE A 311 1.29 -0.88 -1.03
CA PHE A 311 0.37 -1.59 -1.92
C PHE A 311 0.80 -1.54 -3.39
N GLN A 312 1.35 -0.42 -3.86
CA GLN A 312 1.94 -0.31 -5.20
C GLN A 312 3.13 -1.26 -5.37
N LEU A 313 4.00 -1.38 -4.37
CA LEU A 313 5.10 -2.35 -4.40
C LEU A 313 4.58 -3.79 -4.49
N VAL A 314 3.59 -4.16 -3.68
CA VAL A 314 2.98 -5.50 -3.70
C VAL A 314 2.33 -5.78 -5.06
N LEU A 315 1.65 -4.79 -5.63
CA LEU A 315 1.04 -4.89 -6.95
C LEU A 315 2.10 -5.11 -8.05
N ILE A 316 3.22 -4.40 -8.00
CA ILE A 316 4.34 -4.58 -8.94
C ILE A 316 4.96 -5.97 -8.78
N LEU A 317 5.18 -6.43 -7.54
CA LEU A 317 5.70 -7.78 -7.29
C LEU A 317 4.74 -8.86 -7.83
N GLY A 318 3.44 -8.67 -7.64
CA GLY A 318 2.41 -9.52 -8.22
C GLY A 318 2.40 -9.51 -9.75
N LEU A 319 2.59 -8.34 -10.36
CA LEU A 319 2.69 -8.21 -11.82
C LEU A 319 3.92 -8.93 -12.37
N LEU A 320 5.07 -8.75 -11.73
CA LEU A 320 6.30 -9.47 -12.10
C LEU A 320 6.11 -10.98 -11.99
N LEU A 321 5.45 -11.45 -10.93
CA LEU A 321 5.14 -12.87 -10.74
C LEU A 321 4.26 -13.44 -11.85
N ALA A 322 3.37 -12.62 -12.45
CA ALA A 322 2.53 -13.04 -13.56
C ALA A 322 3.24 -12.94 -14.93
N VAL A 323 3.95 -11.83 -15.18
CA VAL A 323 4.56 -11.53 -16.48
C VAL A 323 5.80 -12.38 -16.73
N VAL A 324 6.61 -12.71 -15.71
CA VAL A 324 7.84 -13.48 -15.91
C VAL A 324 7.55 -14.91 -16.44
N PRO A 325 6.68 -15.73 -15.80
CA PRO A 325 6.32 -17.04 -16.34
C PRO A 325 5.62 -16.94 -17.68
N LEU A 326 4.69 -15.98 -17.84
CA LEU A 326 3.98 -15.80 -19.10
C LEU A 326 4.91 -15.41 -20.25
N GLY A 327 5.86 -14.51 -20.00
CA GLY A 327 6.86 -14.09 -20.97
C GLY A 327 7.72 -15.26 -21.41
N TYR A 328 8.16 -16.11 -20.46
CA TYR A 328 8.91 -17.33 -20.77
C TYR A 328 8.10 -18.30 -21.63
N VAL A 329 6.83 -18.52 -21.31
CA VAL A 329 5.92 -19.39 -22.07
C VAL A 329 5.75 -18.86 -23.50
N VAL A 330 5.43 -17.58 -23.65
CA VAL A 330 5.17 -16.96 -24.96
C VAL A 330 6.42 -16.91 -25.84
N SER A 331 7.61 -16.76 -25.25
CA SER A 331 8.85 -16.62 -26.01
C SER A 331 9.50 -17.95 -26.38
N SER A 332 9.39 -18.97 -25.53
CA SER A 332 10.32 -20.11 -25.55
C SER A 332 9.66 -21.48 -25.58
N ILE A 333 8.35 -21.58 -25.39
CA ILE A 333 7.66 -22.87 -25.28
C ILE A 333 6.87 -23.16 -26.55
N HIS A 334 6.94 -24.41 -27.00
CA HIS A 334 6.18 -24.91 -28.13
C HIS A 334 4.68 -24.94 -27.83
N SER A 335 3.88 -24.37 -28.75
CA SER A 335 2.41 -24.45 -28.64
C SER A 335 1.91 -25.88 -28.83
N SER A 336 0.72 -26.19 -28.28
CA SER A 336 0.09 -27.50 -28.44
C SER A 336 -0.17 -27.80 -29.92
N TRP A 337 0.12 -29.01 -30.36
CA TRP A 337 0.04 -29.38 -31.78
C TRP A 337 -1.39 -29.61 -32.26
N ASP A 338 -2.23 -30.23 -31.41
CA ASP A 338 -3.63 -30.55 -31.73
C ASP A 338 -4.61 -29.39 -31.42
N CYS A 339 -4.15 -28.37 -30.71
CA CYS A 339 -5.01 -27.37 -30.08
C CYS A 339 -4.45 -25.94 -30.18
N GLY A 340 -5.36 -24.98 -30.37
CA GLY A 340 -5.08 -23.55 -30.20
C GLY A 340 -4.76 -22.80 -31.50
N LEU A 341 -4.77 -21.47 -31.40
CA LEU A 341 -4.55 -20.56 -32.54
C LEU A 341 -3.11 -20.64 -33.09
N PHE A 342 -2.17 -21.14 -32.26
CA PHE A 342 -0.73 -21.13 -32.52
C PHE A 342 -0.14 -22.52 -32.78
N ALA A 343 -0.98 -23.51 -33.09
CA ALA A 343 -0.59 -24.93 -33.20
C ALA A 343 0.56 -25.23 -34.18
N ASN A 344 0.69 -24.42 -35.23
CA ASN A 344 1.72 -24.57 -36.26
C ASN A 344 3.05 -23.84 -35.95
N TYR A 345 3.16 -23.20 -34.79
CA TYR A 345 4.31 -22.38 -34.42
C TYR A 345 5.11 -22.98 -33.27
N ALA A 346 6.44 -22.90 -33.38
CA ALA A 346 7.33 -23.39 -32.34
C ALA A 346 7.38 -22.48 -31.10
N ALA A 347 6.91 -21.24 -31.21
CA ALA A 347 6.57 -20.39 -30.07
C ALA A 347 5.45 -19.41 -30.47
N PRO A 348 4.51 -19.07 -29.56
CA PRO A 348 3.47 -18.09 -29.83
C PRO A 348 4.00 -16.74 -30.36
N TRP A 349 5.18 -16.33 -29.90
CA TRP A 349 5.83 -15.09 -30.34
C TRP A 349 6.21 -15.08 -31.83
N GLN A 350 6.39 -16.24 -32.48
CA GLN A 350 6.80 -16.32 -33.89
C GLN A 350 5.74 -15.79 -34.85
N VAL A 351 4.46 -15.80 -34.45
CA VAL A 351 3.36 -15.28 -35.26
C VAL A 351 3.46 -13.76 -35.45
N VAL A 352 3.93 -13.04 -34.42
CA VAL A 352 4.01 -11.58 -34.44
C VAL A 352 4.88 -11.07 -35.60
N PRO A 353 6.16 -11.46 -35.75
CA PRO A 353 6.99 -10.98 -36.85
C PRO A 353 6.46 -11.40 -38.23
N GLU A 354 5.85 -12.59 -38.36
CA GLU A 354 5.30 -13.07 -39.63
C GLU A 354 4.05 -12.30 -40.06
N LEU A 355 3.10 -12.06 -39.15
CA LEU A 355 1.93 -11.22 -39.43
C LEU A 355 2.33 -9.77 -39.73
N MET A 356 3.35 -9.25 -39.05
CA MET A 356 3.89 -7.92 -39.31
C MET A 356 4.56 -7.85 -40.70
N ALA A 357 5.15 -8.93 -41.18
CA ALA A 357 5.69 -9.01 -42.54
C ALA A 357 4.58 -9.08 -43.61
N LEU A 358 3.43 -9.67 -43.30
CA LEU A 358 2.33 -9.82 -44.25
C LEU A 358 1.36 -8.62 -44.32
N ARG A 359 0.99 -8.01 -43.19
CA ARG A 359 -0.07 -6.97 -43.13
C ARG A 359 0.45 -5.53 -43.11
N LEU A 360 1.69 -5.30 -42.70
CA LEU A 360 2.19 -3.94 -42.50
C LEU A 360 2.83 -3.38 -43.76
N PRO A 361 2.58 -2.10 -44.14
CA PRO A 361 3.25 -1.48 -45.28
C PRO A 361 4.79 -1.47 -45.09
N PRO A 362 5.56 -1.43 -46.19
CA PRO A 362 7.03 -1.55 -46.15
C PRO A 362 7.74 -0.42 -45.38
N SER A 363 7.06 0.70 -45.14
CA SER A 363 7.50 1.77 -44.25
C SER A 363 7.35 1.40 -42.77
N GLY A 364 6.20 0.83 -42.38
CA GLY A 364 5.94 0.35 -41.02
C GLY A 364 6.84 -0.80 -40.61
N GLN A 365 7.13 -1.73 -41.53
CA GLN A 365 8.06 -2.83 -41.26
C GLN A 365 9.49 -2.36 -40.99
N ARG A 366 9.97 -1.36 -41.76
CA ARG A 366 11.29 -0.75 -41.55
C ARG A 366 11.33 0.00 -40.21
N ALA A 367 10.27 0.73 -39.87
CA ALA A 367 10.19 1.43 -38.59
C ALA A 367 10.23 0.46 -37.40
N LEU A 368 9.46 -0.64 -37.43
CA LEU A 368 9.46 -1.64 -36.37
C LEU A 368 10.78 -2.41 -36.26
N ARG A 369 11.39 -2.82 -37.40
CA ARG A 369 12.72 -3.45 -37.38
C ARG A 369 13.79 -2.50 -36.85
N TYR A 370 13.69 -1.21 -37.15
CA TYR A 370 14.59 -0.20 -36.60
C TYR A 370 14.39 -0.04 -35.09
N LEU A 371 13.14 0.10 -34.62
CA LEU A 371 12.80 0.21 -33.19
C LEU A 371 13.22 -1.03 -32.38
N GLY A 372 13.11 -2.22 -32.95
CA GLY A 372 13.52 -3.49 -32.33
C GLY A 372 15.00 -3.81 -32.47
N SER A 373 15.77 -3.03 -33.24
CA SER A 373 17.19 -3.29 -33.47
C SER A 373 18.03 -2.91 -32.25
N HIS A 374 19.11 -3.67 -32.02
CA HIS A 374 20.18 -3.30 -31.11
C HIS A 374 20.72 -1.87 -31.37
N ALA A 375 20.75 -1.43 -32.64
CA ALA A 375 21.22 -0.11 -33.02
C ALA A 375 20.33 1.04 -32.50
N PHE A 376 19.06 0.79 -32.22
CA PHE A 376 18.15 1.79 -31.62
C PHE A 376 18.02 1.60 -30.11
N SER A 377 18.00 0.36 -29.63
CA SER A 377 17.82 0.08 -28.21
C SER A 377 19.00 0.54 -27.34
N PHE A 378 20.25 0.34 -27.78
CA PHE A 378 21.43 0.80 -27.04
C PHE A 378 21.45 2.32 -26.82
N PRO A 379 21.31 3.18 -27.85
CA PRO A 379 21.29 4.62 -27.64
C PRO A 379 20.07 5.09 -26.84
N VAL A 380 18.90 4.45 -26.98
CA VAL A 380 17.73 4.76 -26.14
C VAL A 380 17.98 4.39 -24.68
N LEU A 381 18.62 3.26 -24.40
CA LEU A 381 19.00 2.87 -23.04
C LEU A 381 20.04 3.84 -22.46
N ILE A 382 21.04 4.25 -23.25
CA ILE A 382 22.00 5.28 -22.84
C ILE A 382 21.28 6.60 -22.53
N LEU A 383 20.39 7.06 -23.41
CA LEU A 383 19.59 8.27 -23.20
C LEU A 383 18.73 8.15 -21.94
N LEU A 384 18.02 7.03 -21.75
CA LEU A 384 17.20 6.78 -20.55
C LEU A 384 18.06 6.76 -19.29
N SER A 385 19.23 6.12 -19.32
CA SER A 385 20.16 6.13 -18.18
C SER A 385 20.71 7.53 -17.89
N LEU A 386 20.94 8.35 -18.93
CA LEU A 386 21.38 9.74 -18.77
C LEU A 386 20.26 10.61 -18.19
N VAL A 387 19.04 10.47 -18.68
CA VAL A 387 17.85 11.12 -18.10
C VAL A 387 17.67 10.67 -16.65
N LEU A 388 17.82 9.38 -16.35
CA LEU A 388 17.68 8.85 -15.00
C LEU A 388 18.78 9.36 -14.06
N THR A 389 20.03 9.45 -14.51
CA THR A 389 21.12 10.05 -13.73
C THR A 389 20.94 11.55 -13.53
N VAL A 390 20.43 12.29 -14.53
CA VAL A 390 20.05 13.71 -14.37
C VAL A 390 18.90 13.84 -13.36
N CYS A 391 17.84 13.05 -13.46
CA CYS A 391 16.73 13.07 -12.51
C CYS A 391 17.18 12.71 -11.09
N VAL A 392 18.03 11.70 -10.93
CA VAL A 392 18.60 11.32 -9.62
C VAL A 392 19.50 12.43 -9.09
N SER A 393 20.36 13.01 -9.93
CA SER A 393 21.21 14.14 -9.57
C SER A 393 20.40 15.35 -9.13
N GLN A 394 19.34 15.69 -9.89
CA GLN A 394 18.43 16.78 -9.57
C GLN A 394 17.66 16.50 -8.27
N SER A 395 17.19 15.27 -8.07
CA SER A 395 16.57 14.85 -6.81
C SER A 395 17.53 15.03 -5.62
N GLN A 396 18.80 14.64 -5.78
CA GLN A 396 19.83 14.83 -4.75
C GLN A 396 20.16 16.31 -4.52
N ALA A 397 20.26 17.12 -5.57
CA ALA A 397 20.50 18.57 -5.47
C ALA A 397 19.34 19.28 -4.77
N ASN A 398 18.10 18.93 -5.14
CA ASN A 398 16.89 19.39 -4.48
C ASN A 398 16.87 18.96 -3.01
N ALA A 399 17.26 17.73 -2.68
CA ALA A 399 17.38 17.28 -1.30
C ALA A 399 18.41 18.11 -0.51
N LYS A 400 19.58 18.40 -1.09
CA LYS A 400 20.60 19.28 -0.47
C LYS A 400 20.11 20.72 -0.31
N ALA A 401 19.39 21.26 -1.29
CA ALA A 401 18.80 22.59 -1.21
C ALA A 401 17.74 22.67 -0.10
N ILE A 402 16.84 21.69 -0.02
CA ILE A 402 15.86 21.56 1.06
C ILE A 402 16.57 21.47 2.43
N GLN A 403 17.67 20.73 2.53
CA GLN A 403 18.44 20.62 3.76
C GLN A 403 19.07 21.97 4.17
N ARG A 404 19.60 22.74 3.21
CA ARG A 404 20.12 24.10 3.47
C ARG A 404 19.03 25.05 3.97
N ILE A 405 17.88 25.07 3.31
CA ILE A 405 16.73 25.91 3.71
C ILE A 405 16.25 25.52 5.12
N ARG A 406 16.19 24.22 5.43
CA ARG A 406 15.84 23.76 6.79
C ARG A 406 16.85 24.23 7.83
N LYS A 407 18.16 24.16 7.53
CA LYS A 407 19.19 24.69 8.44
C LYS A 407 19.02 26.19 8.66
N GLN A 408 18.79 26.96 7.59
CA GLN A 408 18.53 28.39 7.68
C GLN A 408 17.29 28.69 8.54
N LEU A 409 16.21 27.91 8.37
CA LEU A 409 15.00 28.05 9.19
C LEU A 409 15.28 27.80 10.67
N VAL A 410 16.06 26.76 11.00
CA VAL A 410 16.44 26.46 12.39
C VAL A 410 17.29 27.59 12.98
N TRP A 411 18.29 28.07 12.24
CA TRP A 411 19.11 29.21 12.67
C TRP A 411 18.27 30.46 12.94
N GLN A 412 17.36 30.80 12.03
CA GLN A 412 16.46 31.94 12.18
C GLN A 412 15.51 31.80 13.38
N VAL A 413 15.01 30.59 13.64
CA VAL A 413 14.19 30.33 14.82
C VAL A 413 15.01 30.50 16.09
N GLN A 414 16.25 29.98 16.13
CA GLN A 414 17.11 30.07 17.30
C GLN A 414 17.52 31.51 17.63
N GLU A 415 17.81 32.32 16.62
CA GLU A 415 18.08 33.75 16.77
C GLU A 415 16.88 34.50 17.36
N LYS A 416 15.66 34.20 16.88
CA LYS A 416 14.43 34.77 17.46
C LYS A 416 14.21 34.36 18.91
N TRP A 417 14.50 33.11 19.28
CA TRP A 417 14.41 32.67 20.67
C TRP A 417 15.42 33.36 21.57
N HIS A 418 16.66 33.55 21.10
CA HIS A 418 17.67 34.34 21.82
C HIS A 418 17.19 35.77 22.07
N LEU A 419 16.64 36.42 21.05
CA LEU A 419 16.09 37.78 21.18
C LEU A 419 14.92 37.85 22.17
N VAL A 420 14.03 36.84 22.17
CA VAL A 420 12.93 36.76 23.14
C VAL A 420 13.47 36.56 24.55
N GLU A 421 14.51 35.74 24.72
CA GLU A 421 15.12 35.52 26.03
C GLU A 421 15.83 36.77 26.56
N ASP A 422 16.58 37.48 25.71
CA ASP A 422 17.19 38.76 26.09
C ASP A 422 16.14 39.80 26.44
N LEU A 423 15.03 39.88 25.69
CA LEU A 423 13.91 40.76 26.02
C LEU A 423 13.24 40.37 27.35
N SER A 424 13.11 39.08 27.64
CA SER A 424 12.54 38.59 28.91
C SER A 424 13.43 38.91 30.12
N ARG A 425 14.76 38.91 29.95
CA ARG A 425 15.70 39.32 31.00
C ARG A 425 15.68 40.83 31.25
N LEU A 426 15.35 41.61 30.22
CA LEU A 426 15.25 43.07 30.30
C LEU A 426 13.88 43.53 30.84
N LEU A 427 12.86 42.68 30.82
CA LEU A 427 11.59 42.93 31.47
C LEU A 427 11.70 42.55 32.96
N PRO A 428 11.57 43.51 33.90
CA PRO A 428 11.57 43.20 35.32
C PRO A 428 10.36 42.32 35.65
N GLU A 429 10.57 41.24 36.41
CA GLU A 429 9.50 40.57 37.14
C GLU A 429 8.68 41.64 37.90
N PRO A 430 7.35 41.71 37.74
CA PRO A 430 6.52 42.51 38.62
C PRO A 430 6.53 41.81 39.99
N GLY A 431 7.53 42.16 40.79
CA GLY A 431 7.76 41.65 42.12
C GLY A 431 6.55 41.87 43.02
N SER A 432 6.23 40.82 43.75
CA SER A 432 5.37 40.80 44.91
C SER A 432 5.77 41.85 45.97
N GLY A 433 4.83 42.73 46.30
CA GLY A 433 4.56 43.19 47.68
C GLY A 433 5.09 44.56 48.11
N VAL A 434 4.20 45.55 48.26
CA VAL A 434 3.69 46.09 49.56
C VAL A 434 2.96 47.42 49.33
N SER A 435 1.82 47.56 50.02
CA SER A 435 0.90 48.70 50.15
C SER A 435 1.57 50.05 50.42
N VAL A 436 1.07 51.12 49.78
CA VAL A 436 0.62 52.42 50.37
C VAL A 436 0.07 53.32 49.23
N GLY A 437 -1.20 53.77 49.34
CA GLY A 437 -1.72 54.97 48.67
C GLY A 437 -1.72 56.16 49.65
N PRO A 438 -2.11 57.41 49.28
CA PRO A 438 -3.08 57.78 48.24
C PRO A 438 -2.73 59.02 47.35
N GLU A 439 -3.61 59.30 46.35
CA GLU A 439 -3.89 60.57 45.61
C GLU A 439 -2.78 61.22 44.72
N ALA A 440 -3.03 61.84 43.55
CA ALA A 440 -4.13 61.92 42.57
C ALA A 440 -3.64 62.58 41.24
N LEU A 441 -4.01 61.99 40.08
CA LEU A 441 -4.25 62.49 38.68
C LEU A 441 -3.26 63.42 37.89
N PRO A 442 -3.34 63.52 36.52
CA PRO A 442 -3.74 62.55 35.48
C PRO A 442 -2.93 62.53 34.14
N SER A 443 -3.18 61.46 33.37
CA SER A 443 -3.29 61.37 31.90
C SER A 443 -2.05 61.48 30.98
N ARG A 444 -1.74 60.38 30.27
CA ARG A 444 -1.92 60.25 28.80
C ARG A 444 -1.78 58.80 28.33
N ALA A 445 -2.71 58.37 27.48
CA ALA A 445 -2.88 57.00 27.01
C ALA A 445 -1.85 56.55 25.96
N SER A 446 -1.47 55.27 26.02
CA SER A 446 -1.16 54.46 24.82
C SER A 446 -1.36 52.97 25.12
N ARG A 447 -2.36 52.37 24.47
CA ARG A 447 -2.60 50.91 24.43
C ARG A 447 -1.44 50.23 23.68
N PRO A 448 -0.93 49.05 24.11
CA PRO A 448 -0.06 48.26 23.25
C PRO A 448 -0.91 47.58 22.16
N ARG A 449 -0.59 47.86 20.90
CA ARG A 449 -1.12 47.12 19.74
C ARG A 449 -0.58 45.70 19.77
N SER A 450 -1.47 44.72 19.76
CA SER A 450 -1.19 43.32 19.46
C SER A 450 -0.51 43.20 18.10
N PHE A 451 0.74 42.76 18.07
CA PHE A 451 1.45 42.41 16.84
C PHE A 451 1.07 40.99 16.42
N CYS A 452 0.22 40.87 15.40
CA CYS A 452 0.07 39.63 14.63
C CYS A 452 1.12 39.62 13.50
N PRO A 453 1.95 38.58 13.37
CA PRO A 453 2.78 38.41 12.17
C PRO A 453 1.90 37.94 11.00
N GLY A 454 1.74 38.80 9.99
CA GLY A 454 1.01 38.50 8.77
C GLY A 454 1.76 37.50 7.89
N PHE A 455 1.10 36.42 7.51
CA PHE A 455 1.32 35.72 6.25
C PHE A 455 0.49 36.43 5.17
N PRO A 456 0.99 36.63 3.94
CA PRO A 456 0.18 37.18 2.87
C PRO A 456 -0.87 36.15 2.42
N CYS A 457 -2.15 36.51 2.51
CA CYS A 457 -3.23 35.82 1.81
C CYS A 457 -3.18 36.20 0.31
N PRO A 458 -3.41 35.26 -0.62
CA PRO A 458 -3.50 35.58 -2.03
C PRO A 458 -4.87 36.19 -2.34
N GLY A 459 -4.89 37.48 -2.70
CA GLY A 459 -6.06 38.13 -3.29
C GLY A 459 -6.17 39.63 -2.99
N SER A 460 -5.93 40.45 -4.02
CA SER A 460 -6.26 41.90 -4.17
C SER A 460 -5.13 42.91 -3.91
N PRO A 461 -5.19 44.11 -4.51
CA PRO A 461 -4.78 44.42 -5.89
C PRO A 461 -3.50 45.29 -5.90
N GLY A 462 -2.72 45.22 -6.98
CA GLY A 462 -1.46 45.96 -7.12
C GLY A 462 -1.62 47.49 -7.10
N PRO A 463 -0.55 48.25 -6.79
CA PRO A 463 -0.62 49.70 -6.62
C PRO A 463 -0.78 50.43 -7.96
N ARG A 464 -1.65 51.44 -7.96
CA ARG A 464 -1.87 52.39 -9.07
C ARG A 464 -0.61 53.23 -9.34
N THR A 465 -0.29 53.41 -10.62
CA THR A 465 0.69 54.39 -11.11
C THR A 465 0.10 55.81 -11.14
N PRO A 466 0.93 56.87 -11.09
CA PRO A 466 0.45 58.26 -11.03
C PRO A 466 0.03 58.76 -12.43
N ARG A 467 -1.09 59.49 -12.50
CA ARG A 467 -1.57 60.21 -13.70
C ARG A 467 -0.73 61.45 -14.02
N PRO A 468 -0.51 61.77 -15.30
CA PRO A 468 -0.39 63.14 -15.79
C PRO A 468 -1.76 63.71 -16.23
N GLY A 469 -1.85 65.04 -16.32
CA GLY A 469 -3.06 65.87 -16.47
C GLY A 469 -3.82 65.82 -17.81
N PRO A 470 -4.78 66.75 -18.02
CA PRO A 470 -6.06 66.49 -18.68
C PRO A 470 -6.11 66.88 -20.17
N CYS A 471 -6.92 66.17 -20.95
CA CYS A 471 -7.54 66.65 -22.19
C CYS A 471 -8.91 65.97 -22.42
N LEU A 472 -9.72 66.65 -23.23
CA LEU A 472 -11.18 66.75 -23.29
C LEU A 472 -11.93 65.60 -24.02
N GLU A 473 -13.25 65.53 -23.75
CA GLU A 473 -14.39 64.97 -24.55
C GLU A 473 -15.10 63.64 -24.14
N ASP A 474 -16.43 63.77 -24.02
CA ASP A 474 -17.55 62.82 -23.74
C ASP A 474 -18.03 62.05 -25.01
N PRO A 475 -19.16 61.28 -25.04
CA PRO A 475 -19.56 60.08 -24.26
C PRO A 475 -20.16 58.94 -25.17
N ALA A 476 -20.45 57.73 -24.62
CA ALA A 476 -21.64 56.87 -24.90
C ALA A 476 -21.46 55.36 -24.58
N GLY A 477 -22.50 54.72 -24.00
CA GLY A 477 -23.01 53.43 -24.50
C GLY A 477 -22.97 52.13 -23.64
N LEU A 478 -24.08 51.86 -22.93
CA LEU A 478 -24.84 50.58 -22.79
C LEU A 478 -24.28 49.23 -22.22
N PHE A 479 -24.97 48.77 -21.16
CA PHE A 479 -25.57 47.43 -20.86
C PHE A 479 -24.76 46.11 -20.83
N GLY A 480 -25.00 45.30 -19.77
CA GLY A 480 -25.03 43.83 -19.85
C GLY A 480 -24.57 43.07 -18.59
N ASP A 481 -25.52 42.47 -17.86
CA ASP A 481 -25.37 41.63 -16.66
C ASP A 481 -25.44 40.11 -17.02
N PRO A 482 -24.75 39.17 -16.33
CA PRO A 482 -25.08 37.74 -16.43
C PRO A 482 -25.40 37.06 -15.07
N GLY A 483 -26.46 36.26 -15.06
CA GLY A 483 -27.04 35.57 -13.89
C GLY A 483 -26.27 34.35 -13.32
N PRO A 484 -26.77 33.73 -12.22
CA PRO A 484 -26.00 32.78 -11.41
C PRO A 484 -26.25 31.29 -11.72
N ALA A 485 -25.19 30.49 -11.56
CA ALA A 485 -25.17 29.04 -11.71
C ALA A 485 -25.68 28.28 -10.44
N ARG A 486 -26.37 27.17 -10.67
CA ARG A 486 -27.00 26.26 -9.69
C ARG A 486 -25.97 25.52 -8.81
N ARG A 487 -26.21 25.48 -7.49
CA ARG A 487 -25.52 24.59 -6.51
C ARG A 487 -26.34 23.34 -6.22
N PHE A 488 -25.70 22.18 -6.22
CA PHE A 488 -26.19 20.91 -5.68
C PHE A 488 -26.23 20.95 -4.14
N ARG A 489 -27.31 20.42 -3.54
CA ARG A 489 -27.56 20.35 -2.08
C ARG A 489 -27.59 18.87 -1.67
N LEU A 490 -26.77 18.46 -0.69
CA LEU A 490 -26.90 17.16 -0.01
C LEU A 490 -27.97 17.25 1.11
N PRO A 491 -28.75 16.18 1.39
CA PRO A 491 -29.78 16.18 2.42
C PRO A 491 -29.22 16.01 3.84
N SER A 492 -29.91 16.60 4.81
CA SER A 492 -29.56 16.65 6.23
C SER A 492 -30.21 15.53 7.05
N GLY A 493 -29.38 14.75 7.73
CA GLY A 493 -29.45 14.29 9.14
C GLY A 493 -30.72 13.81 9.85
N SER A 494 -31.93 13.90 9.30
CA SER A 494 -33.16 13.47 9.98
C SER A 494 -33.88 12.29 9.32
N GLU A 495 -33.25 11.65 8.34
CA GLU A 495 -33.67 10.34 7.84
C GLU A 495 -32.46 9.40 7.73
N LEU A 496 -32.05 8.86 8.89
CA LEU A 496 -31.20 7.68 9.01
C LEU A 496 -31.43 6.99 10.35
#